data_AF-A0A4Y2K2C3-F1
#
_entry.id   AF-A0A4Y2K2C3-F1
#
_cell.length_a   1.000
_cell.length_b   1.000
_cell.length_c   1.000
_cell.angle_alpha   90.00
_cell.angle_beta   90.00
_cell.angle_gamma   90.00
#
_symmetry.space_group_name_H-M   'P 1'
#
loop_
_entity.id
_entity.type
_entity.pdbx_description
1 polymer ?
#
loop_
_entity_poly.entity_id
_entity_poly.type
_entity_poly.pdbx_seq_one_letter_code
_entity_poly.pdbx_strand_id
1 'polypeptide(L)'
;MNYVVSIGKKVYERKRLILCNLSELYSSSKLEYPNLKIGLSKFCSLRPKWCVLAGASGTHLVCVRTIHQNVILLIHGAGFEEEYKQLMSYIVCEGVGRECMLRHCDKCPSKDNLVQFLQAKFEDYDDEDIVEYNQWVSTDRTEMIRCSTSVGELIEKLVEKLNKLIPHSYIAKSQSSFFKNLKGTASSNTAVISMDFSENYAFTIQDEAQGYHWNSNSCTIHPVMIHCKDTSNVKLIIPLCIISDDLKHDHISKEAVDSTSLTLESRLKDTQTLPGTRLFHNFQPIDDLGMIEARRISRDETPALTFNLLKHQTLLVKMKDLYPGCFVGCIYDNLWYFGMVSEVNAEEEDVTVKFLHPNGPSLSFFWPNREDVCAVPIPHIIAIVKPPKTMTGRTYQFSQECILLVKSSFENI
;
A
#
# COMPACT_ATOMS: atom_id res chain seq x y z
N MET A 1 -1.80 -21.77 -4.25
CA MET A 1 -2.67 -21.95 -3.07
C MET A 1 -3.46 -23.24 -3.22
N ASN A 2 -3.37 -24.19 -2.29
CA ASN A 2 -4.08 -25.47 -2.40
C ASN A 2 -5.60 -25.29 -2.16
N TYR A 3 -6.37 -25.39 -3.25
CA TYR A 3 -7.84 -25.23 -3.31
C TYR A 3 -8.63 -26.42 -2.74
N VAL A 4 -7.94 -27.44 -2.21
CA VAL A 4 -8.51 -28.70 -1.76
C VAL A 4 -8.14 -29.02 -0.32
N VAL A 5 -9.01 -29.75 0.39
CA VAL A 5 -8.82 -30.23 1.76
C VAL A 5 -8.90 -31.75 1.79
N SER A 6 -7.92 -32.42 2.40
CA SER A 6 -7.97 -33.87 2.63
C SER A 6 -9.00 -34.18 3.71
N ILE A 7 -9.99 -35.01 3.36
CA ILE A 7 -11.08 -35.42 4.26
C ILE A 7 -10.91 -36.86 4.77
N GLY A 8 -9.88 -37.55 4.30
CA GLY A 8 -9.54 -38.94 4.61
C GLY A 8 -8.52 -39.44 3.59
N LYS A 9 -7.78 -40.52 3.89
CA LYS A 9 -6.70 -41.07 3.05
C LYS A 9 -7.05 -41.02 1.54
N LYS A 10 -6.41 -40.10 0.82
CA LYS A 10 -6.54 -39.84 -0.63
C LYS A 10 -7.87 -39.27 -1.16
N VAL A 11 -8.79 -38.81 -0.30
CA VAL A 11 -10.00 -38.10 -0.74
C VAL A 11 -9.86 -36.60 -0.48
N TYR A 12 -9.99 -35.82 -1.55
CA TYR A 12 -9.80 -34.37 -1.54
C TYR A 12 -11.11 -33.68 -1.93
N GLU A 13 -11.52 -32.70 -1.13
CA GLU A 13 -12.71 -31.89 -1.41
C GLU A 13 -12.33 -30.44 -1.70
N ARG A 14 -13.03 -29.81 -2.66
CA ARG A 14 -12.83 -28.40 -2.98
C ARG A 14 -13.35 -27.53 -1.83
N LYS A 15 -12.56 -26.54 -1.42
CA LYS A 15 -13.02 -25.55 -0.42
C LYS A 15 -14.27 -24.82 -0.91
N ARG A 16 -15.29 -24.73 -0.07
CA ARG A 16 -16.54 -23.98 -0.29
C ARG A 16 -16.68 -22.90 0.78
N LEU A 17 -16.91 -21.67 0.36
CA LEU A 17 -17.06 -20.53 1.27
C LEU A 17 -18.48 -20.52 1.85
N ILE A 18 -18.60 -20.36 3.16
CA ILE A 18 -19.88 -20.07 3.81
C ILE A 18 -20.13 -18.56 3.71
N LEU A 19 -21.23 -18.17 3.06
CA LEU A 19 -21.58 -16.77 2.77
C LEU A 19 -22.30 -16.05 3.91
N CYS A 20 -22.73 -16.77 4.95
CA CYS A 20 -23.37 -16.23 6.15
C CYS A 20 -22.52 -16.53 7.41
N ASN A 21 -22.80 -15.85 8.51
CA ASN A 21 -22.14 -16.19 9.76
C ASN A 21 -22.73 -17.49 10.36
N LEU A 22 -21.96 -18.17 11.22
CA LEU A 22 -22.39 -19.46 11.79
C LEU A 22 -23.64 -19.35 12.67
N SER A 23 -23.92 -18.17 13.24
CA SER A 23 -25.12 -17.95 14.04
C SER A 23 -26.37 -17.90 13.16
N GLU A 24 -26.30 -17.19 12.03
CA GLU A 24 -27.36 -17.16 11.01
C GLU A 24 -27.62 -18.55 10.45
N LEU A 25 -26.55 -19.27 10.07
CA LEU A 25 -26.67 -20.63 9.54
C LEU A 25 -27.32 -21.59 10.55
N TYR A 26 -26.98 -21.45 11.83
CA TYR A 26 -27.60 -22.22 12.90
C TYR A 26 -29.08 -21.86 13.10
N SER A 27 -29.43 -20.57 13.09
CA SER A 27 -30.82 -20.13 13.16
C SER A 27 -31.66 -20.68 12.00
N SER A 28 -31.15 -20.60 10.77
CA SER A 28 -31.81 -21.20 9.60
C SER A 28 -31.95 -22.73 9.73
N SER A 29 -30.90 -23.41 10.21
CA SER A 29 -30.95 -24.86 10.46
C SER A 29 -32.01 -25.25 11.49
N LYS A 30 -32.28 -24.41 12.49
CA LYS A 30 -33.33 -24.64 13.49
C LYS A 30 -34.73 -24.44 12.95
N LEU A 31 -34.90 -23.53 11.98
CA LEU A 31 -36.17 -23.35 11.28
C LEU A 31 -36.46 -24.54 10.36
N GLU A 32 -35.44 -25.01 9.64
CA GLU A 32 -35.57 -26.13 8.69
C GLU A 32 -35.68 -27.50 9.38
N TYR A 33 -35.00 -27.68 10.52
CA TYR A 33 -35.01 -28.93 11.31
C TYR A 33 -35.36 -28.66 12.79
N PRO A 34 -36.62 -28.35 13.12
CA PRO A 34 -37.03 -27.95 14.49
C PRO A 34 -36.75 -29.02 15.55
N ASN A 35 -36.82 -30.30 15.17
CA ASN A 35 -36.63 -31.44 16.07
C ASN A 35 -35.16 -31.81 16.31
N LEU A 36 -34.22 -31.17 15.58
CA LEU A 36 -32.79 -31.48 15.69
C LEU A 36 -32.23 -30.88 16.99
N LYS A 37 -31.99 -31.72 18.00
CA LYS A 37 -31.44 -31.34 19.31
C LYS A 37 -29.91 -31.16 19.25
N ILE A 38 -29.47 -30.11 18.57
CA ILE A 38 -28.07 -29.68 18.53
C ILE A 38 -27.93 -28.25 19.06
N GLY A 39 -26.88 -27.99 19.84
CA GLY A 39 -26.51 -26.64 20.29
C GLY A 39 -25.49 -25.99 19.33
N LEU A 40 -25.41 -24.66 19.35
CA LEU A 40 -24.56 -23.87 18.44
C LEU A 40 -23.11 -24.35 18.38
N SER A 41 -22.45 -24.54 19.53
CA SER A 41 -21.05 -25.01 19.55
C SER A 41 -20.86 -26.37 18.87
N LYS A 42 -21.79 -27.32 19.10
CA LYS A 42 -21.73 -28.64 18.48
C LYS A 42 -22.00 -28.54 16.98
N PHE A 43 -22.98 -27.74 16.58
CA PHE A 43 -23.28 -27.44 15.18
C PHE A 43 -22.05 -26.90 14.44
N CYS A 44 -21.39 -25.88 15.00
CA CYS A 44 -20.17 -25.31 14.43
C CYS A 44 -19.02 -26.33 14.35
N SER A 45 -18.88 -27.22 15.34
CA SER A 45 -17.83 -28.25 15.34
C SER A 45 -18.05 -29.36 14.32
N LEU A 46 -19.32 -29.65 13.97
CA LEU A 46 -19.69 -30.65 12.95
C LEU A 46 -19.56 -30.10 11.53
N ARG A 47 -19.21 -28.82 11.37
CA ARG A 47 -18.99 -28.21 10.06
C ARG A 47 -17.97 -29.04 9.26
N PRO A 48 -18.31 -29.45 8.03
CA PRO A 48 -17.36 -30.14 7.16
C PRO A 48 -16.09 -29.35 6.95
N LYS A 49 -14.93 -30.03 6.91
CA LYS A 49 -13.61 -29.36 6.80
C LYS A 49 -13.43 -28.56 5.50
N TRP A 50 -14.14 -28.93 4.44
CA TRP A 50 -14.12 -28.22 3.17
C TRP A 50 -15.01 -26.97 3.17
N CYS A 51 -15.88 -26.79 4.16
CA CYS A 51 -16.66 -25.57 4.35
C CYS A 51 -15.86 -24.57 5.20
N VAL A 52 -15.38 -23.49 4.56
CA VAL A 52 -14.52 -22.47 5.17
C VAL A 52 -15.29 -21.16 5.39
N LEU A 53 -14.98 -20.45 6.48
CA LEU A 53 -15.57 -19.15 6.76
C LEU A 53 -14.91 -18.05 5.93
N ALA A 54 -15.68 -17.06 5.52
CA ALA A 54 -15.15 -15.76 5.13
C ALA A 54 -14.26 -15.22 6.27
N GLY A 55 -12.96 -15.08 6.01
CA GLY A 55 -11.96 -14.56 6.94
C GLY A 55 -10.90 -15.55 7.43
N ALA A 56 -11.02 -16.85 7.13
CA ALA A 56 -9.92 -17.80 7.40
C ALA A 56 -8.69 -17.47 6.53
N SER A 57 -7.46 -17.65 7.02
CA SER A 57 -6.25 -17.40 6.24
C SER A 57 -6.31 -18.08 4.86
N GLY A 58 -6.16 -17.30 3.80
CA GLY A 58 -6.26 -17.76 2.40
C GLY A 58 -7.68 -17.80 1.81
N THR A 59 -8.73 -17.35 2.52
CA THR A 59 -10.09 -17.19 1.96
C THR A 59 -10.33 -15.83 1.31
N HIS A 60 -9.60 -14.80 1.76
CA HIS A 60 -9.55 -13.49 1.12
C HIS A 60 -8.09 -13.16 0.80
N LEU A 61 -7.84 -12.62 -0.39
CA LEU A 61 -6.57 -12.00 -0.72
C LEU A 61 -6.54 -10.65 0.01
N VAL A 62 -5.92 -10.60 1.19
CA VAL A 62 -5.93 -9.42 2.09
C VAL A 62 -5.16 -8.24 1.48
N CYS A 63 -4.24 -8.52 0.56
CA CYS A 63 -3.56 -7.53 -0.27
C CYS A 63 -3.15 -8.20 -1.59
N VAL A 64 -3.73 -7.75 -2.70
CA VAL A 64 -3.43 -8.25 -4.06
C VAL A 64 -2.52 -7.31 -4.85
N ARG A 65 -1.87 -6.36 -4.16
CA ARG A 65 -0.94 -5.41 -4.79
C ARG A 65 0.21 -6.17 -5.45
N THR A 66 0.61 -5.73 -6.63
CA THR A 66 1.72 -6.30 -7.41
C THR A 66 3.01 -6.42 -6.59
N ILE A 67 3.27 -5.47 -5.69
CA ILE A 67 4.43 -5.48 -4.77
C ILE A 67 4.47 -6.74 -3.89
N HIS A 68 3.34 -7.15 -3.30
CA HIS A 68 3.26 -8.39 -2.51
C HIS A 68 3.21 -9.62 -3.42
N GLN A 69 2.35 -9.59 -4.43
CA GLN A 69 2.07 -10.76 -5.23
C GLN A 69 3.27 -11.20 -6.07
N ASN A 70 4.05 -10.25 -6.62
CA ASN A 70 5.24 -10.59 -7.41
C ASN A 70 6.36 -11.19 -6.56
N VAL A 71 6.48 -10.81 -5.28
CA VAL A 71 7.43 -11.48 -4.36
C VAL A 71 6.98 -12.91 -4.10
N ILE A 72 5.68 -13.14 -3.86
CA ILE A 72 5.13 -14.48 -3.66
C ILE A 72 5.35 -15.35 -4.90
N LEU A 73 5.13 -14.80 -6.10
CA LEU A 73 5.32 -15.53 -7.36
C LEU A 73 6.79 -15.88 -7.61
N LEU A 74 7.73 -14.98 -7.27
CA LEU A 74 9.17 -15.27 -7.34
C LEU A 74 9.56 -16.41 -6.40
N ILE A 75 9.13 -16.35 -5.14
CA ILE A 75 9.39 -17.40 -4.14
C ILE A 75 8.85 -18.75 -4.62
N HIS A 76 7.63 -18.77 -5.17
CA HIS A 76 7.05 -19.99 -5.71
C HIS A 76 7.76 -20.49 -6.98
N GLY A 77 8.16 -19.60 -7.88
CA GLY A 77 8.90 -19.97 -9.08
C GLY A 77 10.28 -20.54 -8.77
N ALA A 78 10.91 -20.05 -7.69
CA ALA A 78 12.15 -20.58 -7.13
C ALA A 78 11.96 -21.91 -6.37
N GLY A 79 10.72 -22.39 -6.18
CA GLY A 79 10.45 -23.63 -5.46
C GLY A 79 10.68 -23.55 -3.94
N PHE A 80 10.73 -22.35 -3.36
CA PHE A 80 10.93 -22.18 -1.93
C PHE A 80 9.68 -22.52 -1.11
N GLU A 81 9.88 -23.16 0.05
CA GLU A 81 8.80 -23.45 1.00
C GLU A 81 8.51 -22.26 1.93
N GLU A 82 9.51 -21.38 2.11
CA GLU A 82 9.45 -20.23 3.00
C GLU A 82 8.49 -19.14 2.49
N GLU A 83 7.70 -18.58 3.40
CA GLU A 83 6.91 -17.38 3.12
C GLU A 83 7.79 -16.13 3.07
N TYR A 84 7.37 -15.12 2.31
CA TYR A 84 8.05 -13.81 2.24
C TYR A 84 8.31 -13.19 3.63
N LYS A 85 7.46 -13.46 4.63
CA LYS A 85 7.64 -12.96 6.01
C LYS A 85 8.87 -13.58 6.69
N GLN A 86 9.16 -14.85 6.42
CA GLN A 86 10.35 -15.54 6.91
C GLN A 86 11.59 -15.00 6.20
N LEU A 87 11.51 -14.73 4.89
CA LEU A 87 12.61 -14.09 4.15
C LEU A 87 12.87 -12.66 4.65
N MET A 88 11.81 -11.91 4.99
CA MET A 88 11.95 -10.58 5.60
C MET A 88 12.70 -10.60 6.92
N SER A 89 12.63 -11.67 7.74
CA SER A 89 13.37 -11.71 9.01
C SER A 89 14.89 -11.80 8.85
N TYR A 90 15.40 -12.15 7.66
CA TYR A 90 16.85 -12.12 7.41
C TYR A 90 17.41 -10.71 7.24
N ILE A 91 16.55 -9.71 7.02
CA ILE A 91 16.93 -8.34 6.67
C ILE A 91 16.47 -7.30 7.71
N VAL A 92 15.78 -7.71 8.77
CA VAL A 92 15.36 -6.84 9.88
C VAL A 92 15.71 -7.46 11.23
N CYS A 93 15.90 -6.62 12.26
CA CYS A 93 16.17 -7.11 13.61
C CYS A 93 15.02 -7.97 14.18
N GLU A 94 15.38 -8.88 15.09
CA GLU A 94 14.42 -9.62 15.91
C GLU A 94 13.62 -8.63 16.79
N GLY A 95 12.28 -8.73 16.77
CA GLY A 95 11.40 -7.80 17.50
C GLY A 95 10.85 -6.60 16.72
N VAL A 96 10.96 -6.59 15.38
CA VAL A 96 10.22 -5.74 14.39
C VAL A 96 9.53 -4.47 14.92
N GLY A 97 10.36 -3.51 15.36
CA GLY A 97 9.93 -2.14 15.63
C GLY A 97 9.76 -1.32 14.34
N ARG A 98 9.11 -0.15 14.48
CA ARG A 98 8.90 0.83 13.39
C ARG A 98 10.18 1.12 12.63
N GLU A 99 11.26 1.46 13.35
CA GLU A 99 12.55 1.83 12.74
C GLU A 99 13.14 0.74 11.84
N CYS A 100 13.01 -0.53 12.22
CA CYS A 100 13.50 -1.64 11.40
C CYS A 100 12.67 -1.83 10.13
N MET A 101 11.35 -1.72 10.27
CA MET A 101 10.41 -1.95 9.17
C MET A 101 10.35 -0.77 8.19
N LEU A 102 10.61 0.45 8.67
CA LEU A 102 10.74 1.65 7.83
C LEU A 102 12.17 1.86 7.33
N ARG A 103 13.12 0.96 7.69
CA ARG A 103 14.52 0.96 7.23
C ARG A 103 15.42 2.05 7.80
N HIS A 104 15.05 2.66 8.92
CA HIS A 104 15.87 3.65 9.65
C HIS A 104 16.84 3.01 10.67
N CYS A 105 16.77 1.70 10.89
CA CYS A 105 17.63 1.04 11.86
C CYS A 105 19.00 0.69 11.28
N ASP A 106 20.04 1.35 11.78
CA ASP A 106 21.46 1.08 11.42
C ASP A 106 21.98 -0.28 11.91
N LYS A 107 21.24 -0.93 12.82
CA LYS A 107 21.59 -2.24 13.40
C LYS A 107 20.94 -3.41 12.67
N CYS A 108 20.08 -3.14 11.68
CA CYS A 108 19.46 -4.20 10.89
C CYS A 108 20.53 -5.05 10.21
N PRO A 109 20.33 -6.38 10.13
CA PRO A 109 21.22 -7.24 9.36
C PRO A 109 21.38 -6.76 7.92
N SER A 110 22.58 -6.94 7.37
CA SER A 110 22.80 -6.69 5.95
C SER A 110 21.93 -7.60 5.09
N LYS A 111 21.65 -7.16 3.86
CA LYS A 111 21.03 -8.03 2.83
C LYS A 111 21.84 -9.30 2.58
N ASP A 112 23.14 -9.29 2.92
CA ASP A 112 24.06 -10.40 2.71
C ASP A 112 23.60 -11.68 3.42
N ASN A 113 22.95 -11.59 4.59
CA ASN A 113 22.40 -12.76 5.28
C ASN A 113 21.31 -13.44 4.44
N LEU A 114 20.46 -12.65 3.80
CA LEU A 114 19.43 -13.16 2.89
C LEU A 114 20.06 -13.71 1.61
N VAL A 115 21.05 -13.01 1.05
CA VAL A 115 21.77 -13.50 -0.15
C VAL A 115 22.43 -14.85 0.13
N GLN A 116 23.15 -15.00 1.24
CA GLN A 116 23.77 -16.26 1.64
C GLN A 116 22.75 -17.39 1.83
N PHE A 117 21.61 -17.09 2.46
CA PHE A 117 20.54 -18.06 2.60
C PHE A 117 19.99 -18.51 1.23
N LEU A 118 19.79 -17.57 0.31
CA LEU A 118 19.28 -17.87 -1.04
C LEU A 118 20.31 -18.64 -1.88
N GLN A 119 21.59 -18.28 -1.79
CA GLN A 119 22.67 -19.01 -2.47
C GLN A 119 22.77 -20.44 -1.97
N ALA A 120 22.64 -20.68 -0.66
CA ALA A 120 22.63 -22.03 -0.11
C ALA A 120 21.43 -22.87 -0.60
N LYS A 121 20.28 -22.25 -0.91
CA LYS A 121 19.13 -22.95 -1.50
C LYS A 121 19.36 -23.37 -2.96
N PHE A 122 20.31 -22.74 -3.63
CA PHE A 122 20.68 -23.03 -5.01
C PHE A 122 22.09 -23.62 -5.12
N GLU A 123 22.62 -24.24 -4.06
CA GLU A 123 24.00 -24.77 -4.05
C GLU A 123 24.27 -25.83 -5.13
N ASP A 124 23.23 -26.53 -5.57
CA ASP A 124 23.28 -27.56 -6.61
C ASP A 124 23.10 -26.99 -8.04
N TYR A 125 22.97 -25.67 -8.20
CA TYR A 125 22.69 -24.99 -9.46
C TYR A 125 23.80 -23.99 -9.81
N ASP A 126 24.05 -23.80 -11.11
CA ASP A 126 24.94 -22.76 -11.60
C ASP A 126 24.23 -21.39 -11.61
N ASP A 127 24.97 -20.29 -11.44
CA ASP A 127 24.41 -18.94 -11.44
C ASP A 127 23.67 -18.58 -12.75
N GLU A 128 24.01 -19.27 -13.85
CA GLU A 128 23.42 -19.12 -15.18
C GLU A 128 22.17 -19.99 -15.41
N ASP A 129 21.88 -20.93 -14.49
CA ASP A 129 20.70 -21.80 -14.61
C ASP A 129 19.41 -20.98 -14.63
N ILE A 130 18.44 -21.42 -15.42
CA ILE A 130 17.23 -20.65 -15.68
C ILE A 130 16.12 -21.03 -14.69
N VAL A 131 15.56 -20.02 -14.03
CA VAL A 131 14.36 -20.14 -13.21
C VAL A 131 13.19 -19.44 -13.90
N GLU A 132 12.08 -20.15 -14.03
CA GLU A 132 10.85 -19.63 -14.61
C GLU A 132 9.84 -19.27 -13.52
N TYR A 133 9.23 -18.10 -13.64
CA TYR A 133 8.23 -17.61 -12.69
C TYR A 133 7.22 -16.70 -13.37
N ASN A 134 6.05 -16.52 -12.76
CA ASN A 134 5.05 -15.58 -13.25
C ASN A 134 5.20 -14.22 -12.57
N GLN A 135 4.86 -13.13 -13.26
CA GLN A 135 4.90 -11.79 -12.69
C GLN A 135 3.72 -10.95 -13.20
N TRP A 136 3.11 -10.17 -12.32
CA TRP A 136 2.19 -9.11 -12.71
C TRP A 136 2.95 -7.87 -13.17
N VAL A 137 2.59 -7.35 -14.34
CA VAL A 137 3.09 -6.09 -14.89
C VAL A 137 1.91 -5.13 -15.03
N SER A 138 2.09 -3.90 -14.57
CA SER A 138 1.07 -2.85 -14.68
C SER A 138 1.58 -1.81 -15.68
N THR A 139 1.04 -1.87 -16.90
CA THR A 139 1.06 -0.74 -17.84
C THR A 139 -0.31 -0.04 -17.72
N ASP A 140 -1.13 0.00 -18.77
CA ASP A 140 -2.51 0.51 -18.73
C ASP A 140 -3.50 -0.54 -18.20
N ARG A 141 -3.18 -1.82 -18.43
CA ARG A 141 -3.88 -2.98 -17.88
C ARG A 141 -2.88 -3.81 -17.10
N THR A 142 -3.34 -4.43 -16.02
CA THR A 142 -2.49 -5.34 -15.24
C THR A 142 -2.59 -6.74 -15.83
N GLU A 143 -1.49 -7.27 -16.34
CA GLU A 143 -1.42 -8.60 -16.94
C GLU A 143 -0.38 -9.48 -16.23
N MET A 144 -0.60 -10.79 -16.25
CA MET A 144 0.37 -11.76 -15.74
C MET A 144 1.18 -12.31 -16.91
N ILE A 145 2.50 -12.14 -16.85
CA ILE A 145 3.43 -12.68 -17.83
C ILE A 145 4.28 -13.79 -17.22
N ARG A 146 4.79 -14.68 -18.08
CA ARG A 146 5.81 -15.66 -17.72
C ARG A 146 7.20 -15.04 -17.96
N CYS A 147 8.04 -15.08 -16.94
CA CYS A 147 9.41 -14.60 -16.97
C CYS A 147 10.37 -15.78 -16.80
N SER A 148 11.57 -15.62 -17.33
CA SER A 148 12.71 -16.52 -17.14
C SER A 148 13.94 -15.67 -16.85
N THR A 149 14.64 -15.96 -15.76
CA THR A 149 15.88 -15.26 -15.37
C THR A 149 16.91 -16.28 -14.94
N SER A 150 18.18 -15.91 -14.88
CA SER A 150 19.18 -16.77 -14.26
C SER A 150 18.96 -16.86 -12.74
N VAL A 151 19.56 -17.85 -12.08
CA VAL A 151 19.57 -17.99 -10.61
C VAL A 151 20.13 -16.72 -9.96
N GLY A 152 21.28 -16.24 -10.45
CA GLY A 152 21.90 -15.01 -9.93
C GLY A 152 20.97 -13.81 -10.01
N GLU A 153 20.33 -13.58 -11.17
CA GLU A 153 19.37 -12.50 -11.36
C GLU A 153 18.12 -12.64 -10.48
N LEU A 154 17.65 -13.87 -10.25
CA LEU A 154 16.50 -14.13 -9.39
C LEU A 154 16.79 -13.76 -7.94
N ILE A 155 17.98 -14.11 -7.43
CA ILE A 155 18.40 -13.75 -6.07
C ILE A 155 18.42 -12.23 -5.91
N GLU A 156 19.04 -11.51 -6.85
CA GLU A 156 19.09 -10.04 -6.83
C GLU A 156 17.69 -9.41 -6.85
N LYS A 157 16.82 -9.87 -7.76
CA LYS A 157 15.43 -9.39 -7.89
C LYS A 157 14.63 -9.67 -6.63
N LEU A 158 14.77 -10.84 -6.01
CA LEU A 158 14.04 -11.20 -4.81
C LEU A 158 14.47 -10.31 -3.63
N VAL A 159 15.77 -10.10 -3.46
CA VAL A 159 16.33 -9.20 -2.44
C VAL A 159 15.84 -7.77 -2.64
N GLU A 160 15.89 -7.25 -3.88
CA GLU A 160 15.42 -5.90 -4.21
C GLU A 160 13.92 -5.74 -3.90
N LYS A 161 13.08 -6.68 -4.34
CA LYS A 161 11.64 -6.61 -4.12
C LYS A 161 11.27 -6.78 -2.64
N LEU A 162 11.95 -7.66 -1.90
CA LEU A 162 11.77 -7.78 -0.45
C LEU A 162 12.14 -6.48 0.26
N ASN A 163 13.23 -5.83 -0.16
CA ASN A 163 13.65 -4.54 0.39
C ASN A 163 12.59 -3.45 0.23
N LYS A 164 11.85 -3.45 -0.90
CA LYS A 164 10.70 -2.56 -1.13
C LYS A 164 9.44 -3.01 -0.37
N LEU A 165 9.26 -4.32 -0.20
CA LEU A 165 8.08 -4.91 0.46
C LEU A 165 8.04 -4.65 1.97
N ILE A 166 9.19 -4.60 2.65
CA ILE A 166 9.25 -4.40 4.11
C ILE A 166 8.46 -3.16 4.57
N PRO A 167 8.80 -1.92 4.14
CA PRO A 167 8.07 -0.72 4.59
C PRO A 167 6.62 -0.76 4.14
N HIS A 168 6.35 -1.20 2.90
CA HIS A 168 4.99 -1.34 2.39
C HIS A 168 4.12 -2.28 3.25
N SER A 169 4.66 -3.42 3.67
CA SER A 169 3.96 -4.38 4.52
C SER A 169 3.67 -3.82 5.90
N TYR A 170 4.61 -3.07 6.49
CA TYR A 170 4.42 -2.41 7.78
C TYR A 170 3.36 -1.31 7.71
N ILE A 171 3.42 -0.45 6.68
CA ILE A 171 2.45 0.61 6.47
C ILE A 171 1.06 0.00 6.28
N ALA A 172 0.90 -1.00 5.40
CA ALA A 172 -0.37 -1.68 5.16
C ALA A 172 -0.97 -2.29 6.45
N LYS A 173 -0.14 -2.97 7.26
CA LYS A 173 -0.57 -3.50 8.57
C LYS A 173 -0.96 -2.40 9.54
N SER A 174 -0.22 -1.29 9.57
CA SER A 174 -0.50 -0.14 10.42
C SER A 174 -1.83 0.52 10.05
N GLN A 175 -2.09 0.73 8.75
CA GLN A 175 -3.38 1.25 8.26
C GLN A 175 -4.54 0.31 8.58
N SER A 176 -4.38 -0.99 8.33
CA SER A 176 -5.41 -2.00 8.64
C SER A 176 -5.77 -2.00 10.13
N SER A 177 -4.74 -1.93 10.99
CA SER A 177 -4.92 -1.85 12.45
C SER A 177 -5.59 -0.55 12.89
N PHE A 178 -5.22 0.58 12.28
CA PHE A 178 -5.85 1.88 12.54
C PHE A 178 -7.33 1.89 12.13
N PHE A 179 -7.64 1.45 10.91
CA PHE A 179 -9.01 1.32 10.41
C PHE A 179 -9.86 0.39 11.30
N LYS A 180 -9.31 -0.74 11.75
CA LYS A 180 -9.99 -1.64 12.70
C LYS A 180 -10.29 -0.95 14.03
N ASN A 181 -9.35 -0.14 14.53
CA ASN A 181 -9.56 0.64 15.76
C ASN A 181 -10.68 1.67 15.57
N LEU A 182 -10.62 2.49 14.50
CA LEU A 182 -11.66 3.49 14.20
C LEU A 182 -13.07 2.89 14.15
N LYS A 183 -13.23 1.73 13.50
CA LYS A 183 -14.54 1.02 13.47
C LYS A 183 -15.05 0.60 14.84
N GLY A 184 -14.19 0.47 15.84
CA GLY A 184 -14.55 0.15 17.22
C GLY A 184 -14.72 1.38 18.11
N THR A 185 -13.98 2.45 17.85
CA THR A 185 -13.90 3.64 18.71
C THR A 185 -14.73 4.82 18.22
N ALA A 186 -15.26 4.80 17.00
CA ALA A 186 -16.13 5.84 16.45
C ALA A 186 -17.23 6.24 17.46
N SER A 187 -17.43 7.55 17.63
CA SER A 187 -18.47 8.12 18.50
C SER A 187 -19.81 8.19 17.76
N SER A 188 -20.88 8.57 18.47
CA SER A 188 -22.22 8.79 17.87
C SER A 188 -22.24 9.84 16.77
N ASN A 189 -21.26 10.76 16.75
CA ASN A 189 -21.20 11.88 15.81
C ASN A 189 -20.21 11.63 14.66
N THR A 190 -19.65 10.43 14.58
CA THR A 190 -18.66 10.07 13.56
C THR A 190 -19.06 8.78 12.88
N ALA A 191 -18.84 8.69 11.57
CA ALA A 191 -19.02 7.47 10.80
C ALA A 191 -17.70 7.11 10.12
N VAL A 192 -17.38 5.82 10.12
CA VAL A 192 -16.27 5.26 9.35
C VAL A 192 -16.85 4.62 8.11
N ILE A 193 -16.57 5.21 6.96
CA ILE A 193 -17.06 4.76 5.66
C ILE A 193 -15.96 3.98 4.97
N SER A 194 -16.29 2.80 4.47
CA SER A 194 -15.43 1.96 3.65
C SER A 194 -16.13 1.72 2.33
N MET A 195 -15.45 1.99 1.23
CA MET A 195 -15.98 1.79 -0.11
C MET A 195 -14.93 1.07 -0.95
N ASP A 196 -15.38 0.26 -1.91
CA ASP A 196 -14.52 -0.40 -2.89
C ASP A 196 -14.68 0.30 -4.26
N PHE A 197 -13.90 -0.11 -5.26
CA PHE A 197 -14.13 0.37 -6.60
C PHE A 197 -15.54 0.00 -7.08
N SER A 198 -16.16 0.91 -7.82
CA SER A 198 -17.42 0.63 -8.51
C SER A 198 -17.16 -0.27 -9.71
N GLU A 199 -17.98 -1.30 -9.92
CA GLU A 199 -17.81 -2.26 -11.00
C GLU A 199 -19.05 -2.31 -11.90
N ASN A 200 -18.84 -2.46 -13.20
CA ASN A 200 -19.91 -2.73 -14.17
C ASN A 200 -20.41 -4.16 -14.02
N TYR A 201 -21.67 -4.32 -13.65
CA TYR A 201 -22.40 -5.58 -13.57
C TYR A 201 -23.28 -5.76 -14.82
N ALA A 202 -22.95 -6.75 -15.64
CA ALA A 202 -23.81 -7.16 -16.76
C ALA A 202 -25.00 -7.98 -16.25
N PHE A 203 -26.21 -7.61 -16.66
CA PHE A 203 -27.40 -8.37 -16.31
C PHE A 203 -27.39 -9.71 -17.03
N THR A 204 -27.56 -10.78 -16.27
CA THR A 204 -27.71 -12.14 -16.80
C THR A 204 -29.17 -12.56 -16.69
N ILE A 205 -29.75 -13.03 -17.79
CA ILE A 205 -31.11 -13.56 -17.81
C ILE A 205 -31.02 -15.08 -17.72
N GLN A 206 -31.79 -15.68 -16.82
CA GLN A 206 -31.87 -17.14 -16.75
C GLN A 206 -32.43 -17.69 -18.07
N ASP A 207 -31.76 -18.69 -18.64
CA ASP A 207 -32.07 -19.29 -19.94
C ASP A 207 -31.99 -18.29 -21.12
N GLU A 208 -31.08 -17.32 -21.05
CA GLU A 208 -30.83 -16.39 -22.16
C GLU A 208 -30.51 -17.11 -23.48
N ALA A 209 -31.14 -16.69 -24.57
CA ALA A 209 -30.78 -17.17 -25.89
C ALA A 209 -29.32 -16.81 -26.18
N GLN A 210 -28.53 -17.74 -26.77
CA GLN A 210 -27.08 -17.58 -26.94
C GLN A 210 -26.67 -16.26 -27.65
N GLY A 211 -27.51 -15.71 -28.52
CA GLY A 211 -27.28 -14.43 -29.20
C GLY A 211 -27.43 -13.18 -28.32
N TYR A 212 -28.09 -13.29 -27.16
CA TYR A 212 -28.32 -12.17 -26.22
C TYR A 212 -27.05 -11.76 -25.47
N HIS A 213 -26.01 -12.61 -25.44
CA HIS A 213 -24.70 -12.31 -24.83
C HIS A 213 -24.07 -11.00 -25.33
N TRP A 214 -24.40 -10.56 -26.56
CA TRP A 214 -23.90 -9.31 -27.17
C TRP A 214 -24.78 -8.09 -26.90
N ASN A 215 -25.91 -8.26 -26.21
CA ASN A 215 -26.92 -7.22 -25.98
C ASN A 215 -27.34 -7.13 -24.50
N SER A 216 -26.52 -7.68 -23.59
CA SER A 216 -26.78 -7.58 -22.16
C SER A 216 -26.59 -6.13 -21.71
N ASN A 217 -27.65 -5.52 -21.20
CA ASN A 217 -27.54 -4.26 -20.48
C ASN A 217 -26.68 -4.48 -19.22
N SER A 218 -26.00 -3.42 -18.76
CA SER A 218 -25.24 -3.43 -17.52
C SER A 218 -25.62 -2.23 -16.65
N CYS A 219 -25.24 -2.29 -15.37
CA CYS A 219 -25.25 -1.14 -14.46
C CYS A 219 -23.95 -1.10 -13.67
N THR A 220 -23.60 0.05 -13.13
CA THR A 220 -22.53 0.16 -12.14
C THR A 220 -23.06 -0.16 -10.75
N ILE A 221 -22.32 -1.00 -10.03
CA ILE A 221 -22.55 -1.32 -8.62
C ILE A 221 -21.40 -0.77 -7.79
N HIS A 222 -21.71 0.02 -6.75
CA HIS A 222 -20.73 0.55 -5.82
C HIS A 222 -21.08 0.16 -4.38
N PRO A 223 -20.36 -0.83 -3.80
CA PRO A 223 -20.58 -1.28 -2.44
C PRO A 223 -19.95 -0.32 -1.42
N VAL A 224 -20.73 0.05 -0.41
CA VAL A 224 -20.32 0.94 0.67
C VAL A 224 -20.72 0.33 2.01
N MET A 225 -19.80 0.34 2.98
CA MET A 225 -20.02 -0.10 4.35
C MET A 225 -19.82 1.07 5.29
N ILE A 226 -20.85 1.43 6.04
CA ILE A 226 -20.81 2.53 7.01
C ILE A 226 -20.84 1.93 8.42
N HIS A 227 -19.81 2.22 9.20
CA HIS A 227 -19.73 1.88 10.62
C HIS A 227 -19.96 3.13 11.45
N CYS A 228 -21.05 3.16 12.22
CA CYS A 228 -21.40 4.28 13.10
C CYS A 228 -22.01 3.77 14.42
N LYS A 229 -22.51 4.69 15.24
CA LYS A 229 -23.31 4.37 16.42
C LYS A 229 -24.65 5.06 16.31
N ASP A 230 -25.70 4.42 16.81
CA ASP A 230 -27.01 5.06 16.96
C ASP A 230 -27.00 6.08 18.12
N THR A 231 -28.15 6.74 18.33
CA THR A 231 -28.34 7.71 19.43
C THR A 231 -28.18 7.10 20.82
N SER A 232 -28.27 5.77 20.95
CA SER A 232 -28.07 5.02 22.19
C SER A 232 -26.63 4.49 22.33
N ASN A 233 -25.70 4.96 21.48
CA ASN A 233 -24.31 4.50 21.41
C ASN A 233 -24.13 3.02 21.05
N VAL A 234 -25.15 2.38 20.49
CA VAL A 234 -25.06 0.99 20.02
C VAL A 234 -24.41 0.98 18.65
N LYS A 235 -23.47 0.06 18.44
CA LYS A 235 -22.78 -0.11 17.16
C LYS A 235 -23.77 -0.45 16.05
N LEU A 236 -23.77 0.36 15.00
CA LEU A 236 -24.56 0.17 13.80
C LEU A 236 -23.64 -0.06 12.60
N ILE A 237 -23.98 -1.05 11.78
CA ILE A 237 -23.28 -1.34 10.52
C ILE A 237 -24.33 -1.24 9.41
N ILE A 238 -24.16 -0.28 8.51
CA ILE A 238 -25.09 -0.02 7.42
C ILE A 238 -24.41 -0.46 6.11
N PRO A 239 -24.82 -1.59 5.52
CA PRO A 239 -24.46 -1.91 4.15
C PRO A 239 -25.29 -1.06 3.19
N LEU A 240 -24.64 -0.39 2.26
CA LEU A 240 -25.25 0.39 1.18
C LEU A 240 -24.69 -0.11 -0.15
N CYS A 241 -25.56 -0.25 -1.14
CA CYS A 241 -25.19 -0.62 -2.49
C CYS A 241 -25.79 0.42 -3.42
N ILE A 242 -24.94 1.24 -4.04
CA ILE A 242 -25.38 2.25 -5.00
C ILE A 242 -25.41 1.59 -6.38
N ILE A 243 -26.52 1.74 -7.08
CA ILE A 243 -26.72 1.22 -8.45
C ILE A 243 -26.92 2.41 -9.38
N SER A 244 -26.14 2.47 -10.45
CA SER A 244 -26.19 3.53 -11.46
C SER A 244 -26.27 2.94 -12.85
N ASP A 245 -27.00 3.59 -13.76
CA ASP A 245 -26.98 3.29 -15.19
C ASP A 245 -25.73 3.85 -15.90
N ASP A 246 -24.94 4.69 -15.21
CA ASP A 246 -23.66 5.17 -15.70
C ASP A 246 -22.58 4.08 -15.65
N LEU A 247 -22.15 3.63 -16.83
CA LEU A 247 -21.11 2.60 -17.02
C LEU A 247 -19.71 3.17 -17.19
N LYS A 248 -19.64 4.49 -17.40
CA LYS A 248 -18.39 5.19 -17.47
C LYS A 248 -18.04 5.46 -16.02
N HIS A 249 -17.05 4.74 -15.49
CA HIS A 249 -16.44 5.06 -14.19
C HIS A 249 -15.65 6.40 -14.23
N ASP A 250 -16.03 7.27 -15.17
CA ASP A 250 -15.59 8.63 -15.36
C ASP A 250 -16.39 9.46 -14.35
N HIS A 251 -15.74 10.41 -13.70
CA HIS A 251 -16.07 10.82 -12.35
C HIS A 251 -17.43 11.53 -12.13
N ILE A 252 -18.31 11.71 -13.11
CA ILE A 252 -19.70 12.25 -13.10
C ILE A 252 -20.12 12.32 -14.60
N SER A 253 -21.41 12.27 -14.95
CA SER A 253 -21.87 12.43 -16.36
C SER A 253 -21.41 13.77 -16.96
N LYS A 254 -21.16 13.86 -18.28
CA LYS A 254 -20.65 15.11 -18.87
C LYS A 254 -21.53 16.32 -18.57
N GLU A 255 -22.86 16.21 -18.62
CA GLU A 255 -23.74 17.33 -18.27
C GLU A 255 -23.70 17.69 -16.77
N ALA A 256 -23.53 16.69 -15.89
CA ALA A 256 -23.38 16.92 -14.46
C ALA A 256 -21.98 17.44 -14.11
N VAL A 257 -20.93 17.06 -14.85
CA VAL A 257 -19.58 17.65 -14.77
C VAL A 257 -19.66 19.08 -15.26
N ASP A 258 -20.29 19.38 -16.39
CA ASP A 258 -20.34 20.74 -16.94
C ASP A 258 -21.13 21.68 -16.00
N SER A 259 -22.26 21.23 -15.45
CA SER A 259 -23.05 22.04 -14.49
C SER A 259 -22.38 22.17 -13.11
N THR A 260 -21.76 21.09 -12.62
CA THR A 260 -21.01 21.10 -11.35
C THR A 260 -19.68 21.83 -11.50
N SER A 261 -19.04 21.78 -12.67
CA SER A 261 -17.79 22.48 -13.03
C SER A 261 -17.99 23.97 -12.90
N LEU A 262 -19.09 24.54 -13.42
CA LEU A 262 -19.36 25.97 -13.22
C LEU A 262 -19.46 26.37 -11.73
N THR A 263 -19.98 25.48 -10.88
CA THR A 263 -20.11 25.70 -9.43
C THR A 263 -18.78 25.46 -8.70
N LEU A 264 -17.99 24.49 -9.16
CA LEU A 264 -16.69 24.12 -8.60
C LEU A 264 -15.57 24.98 -9.14
N GLU A 265 -15.69 25.60 -10.31
CA GLU A 265 -14.67 26.42 -10.97
C GLU A 265 -14.27 27.57 -10.05
N SER A 266 -15.25 28.25 -9.44
CA SER A 266 -14.94 29.29 -8.45
C SER A 266 -14.23 28.74 -7.21
N ARG A 267 -14.49 27.49 -6.81
CA ARG A 267 -13.83 26.87 -5.65
C ARG A 267 -12.45 26.34 -6.00
N LEU A 268 -12.29 25.74 -7.18
CA LEU A 268 -11.10 25.05 -7.64
C LEU A 268 -10.07 26.01 -8.21
N LYS A 269 -10.50 27.12 -8.82
CA LYS A 269 -9.63 28.15 -9.38
C LYS A 269 -8.66 28.73 -8.36
N ASP A 270 -9.11 28.87 -7.12
CA ASP A 270 -8.33 29.45 -6.02
C ASP A 270 -7.72 28.37 -5.12
N THR A 271 -7.92 27.08 -5.42
CA THR A 271 -7.32 25.96 -4.66
C THR A 271 -6.15 25.34 -5.41
N GLN A 272 -5.14 24.90 -4.67
CA GLN A 272 -4.04 24.09 -5.18
C GLN A 272 -4.15 22.63 -4.72
N THR A 273 -3.56 21.74 -5.51
CA THR A 273 -3.37 20.32 -5.19
C THR A 273 -2.45 20.16 -3.99
N LEU A 274 -2.72 19.15 -3.16
CA LEU A 274 -1.79 18.75 -2.11
C LEU A 274 -0.68 17.90 -2.75
N PRO A 275 0.58 18.34 -2.77
CA PRO A 275 1.65 17.60 -3.45
C PRO A 275 1.97 16.28 -2.75
N GLY A 276 2.27 15.23 -3.53
CA GLY A 276 2.65 13.92 -3.03
C GLY A 276 1.55 13.17 -2.28
N THR A 277 0.27 13.36 -2.65
CA THR A 277 -0.87 12.70 -1.99
C THR A 277 -0.68 11.18 -1.80
N ARG A 278 -0.08 10.50 -2.78
CA ARG A 278 0.23 9.06 -2.73
C ARG A 278 1.16 8.63 -1.59
N LEU A 279 1.88 9.57 -0.97
CA LEU A 279 2.83 9.34 0.11
C LEU A 279 2.19 9.36 1.50
N PHE A 280 0.91 9.75 1.59
CA PHE A 280 0.19 9.94 2.84
C PHE A 280 -1.02 9.00 2.94
N HIS A 281 -1.42 8.71 4.18
CA HIS A 281 -2.53 7.80 4.48
C HIS A 281 -3.58 8.38 5.43
N ASN A 282 -3.34 9.58 5.96
CA ASN A 282 -4.31 10.31 6.75
C ASN A 282 -4.21 11.78 6.40
N PHE A 283 -5.36 12.38 6.11
CA PHE A 283 -5.51 13.78 5.75
C PHE A 283 -6.52 14.39 6.71
N GLN A 284 -6.15 15.49 7.36
CA GLN A 284 -6.96 16.12 8.38
C GLN A 284 -7.04 17.63 8.10
N PRO A 285 -8.23 18.15 7.73
CA PRO A 285 -8.44 19.60 7.70
C PRO A 285 -8.33 20.14 9.12
N ILE A 286 -7.62 21.25 9.28
CA ILE A 286 -7.34 21.89 10.57
C ILE A 286 -8.28 23.08 10.80
N ASP A 287 -8.61 23.80 9.74
CA ASP A 287 -9.47 24.97 9.79
C ASP A 287 -10.25 25.19 8.48
N ASP A 288 -11.19 26.13 8.52
CA ASP A 288 -11.94 26.60 7.36
C ASP A 288 -11.13 27.57 6.46
N LEU A 289 -9.85 27.80 6.80
CA LEU A 289 -8.92 28.64 6.03
C LEU A 289 -8.07 27.80 5.05
N GLY A 290 -8.41 26.52 4.87
CA GLY A 290 -7.80 25.62 3.92
C GLY A 290 -6.54 24.92 4.43
N MET A 291 -6.22 25.01 5.73
CA MET A 291 -5.09 24.27 6.29
C MET A 291 -5.42 22.78 6.40
N ILE A 292 -4.50 21.94 5.91
CA ILE A 292 -4.58 20.49 5.97
C ILE A 292 -3.26 19.91 6.47
N GLU A 293 -3.37 18.92 7.34
CA GLU A 293 -2.27 18.07 7.76
C GLU A 293 -2.35 16.72 7.05
N ALA A 294 -1.21 16.22 6.58
CA ALA A 294 -1.08 14.90 5.98
C ALA A 294 -0.03 14.08 6.73
N ARG A 295 -0.36 12.81 7.03
CA ARG A 295 0.53 11.87 7.74
C ARG A 295 0.90 10.70 6.83
N ARG A 296 2.18 10.30 6.85
CA ARG A 296 2.65 9.10 6.13
C ARG A 296 1.94 7.84 6.66
N ILE A 297 1.78 7.72 7.97
CA ILE A 297 1.02 6.65 8.60
C ILE A 297 -0.08 7.28 9.47
N SER A 298 -1.29 6.72 9.44
CA SER A 298 -2.44 7.32 10.14
C SER A 298 -2.28 7.47 11.66
N ARG A 299 -1.31 6.77 12.26
CA ARG A 299 -1.00 6.83 13.69
C ARG A 299 0.18 7.74 14.02
N ASP A 300 0.78 8.40 13.03
CA ASP A 300 1.88 9.33 13.28
C ASP A 300 1.37 10.49 14.14
N GLU A 301 2.07 10.74 15.26
CA GLU A 301 1.69 11.80 16.20
C GLU A 301 1.87 13.18 15.55
N THR A 302 2.97 13.35 14.82
CA THR A 302 3.29 14.55 14.07
C THR A 302 2.84 14.43 12.61
N PRO A 303 2.25 15.47 12.00
CA PRO A 303 2.03 15.49 10.56
C PRO A 303 3.36 15.41 9.82
N ALA A 304 3.34 14.75 8.67
CA ALA A 304 4.48 14.72 7.76
C ALA A 304 4.49 15.96 6.87
N LEU A 305 3.33 16.50 6.51
CA LEU A 305 3.17 17.72 5.73
C LEU A 305 2.01 18.55 6.27
N THR A 306 2.23 19.85 6.44
CA THR A 306 1.19 20.84 6.73
C THR A 306 1.12 21.81 5.56
N PHE A 307 -0.05 21.93 4.94
CA PHE A 307 -0.19 22.65 3.68
C PHE A 307 -1.48 23.47 3.67
N ASN A 308 -1.47 24.63 3.01
CA ASN A 308 -2.68 25.43 2.82
C ASN A 308 -3.19 25.26 1.39
N LEU A 309 -4.41 24.77 1.21
CA LEU A 309 -4.99 24.55 -0.11
C LEU A 309 -5.42 25.86 -0.80
N LEU A 310 -5.61 26.96 -0.07
CA LEU A 310 -6.15 28.24 -0.58
C LEU A 310 -5.09 29.34 -0.70
N LYS A 311 -3.97 29.20 0.01
CA LYS A 311 -2.85 30.16 -0.01
C LYS A 311 -1.66 29.51 -0.68
N HIS A 312 -1.29 30.02 -1.85
CA HIS A 312 -0.05 29.63 -2.50
C HIS A 312 1.14 29.92 -1.58
N GLN A 313 1.75 28.84 -1.09
CA GLN A 313 3.00 28.93 -0.37
C GLN A 313 4.13 29.11 -1.39
N THR A 314 5.01 30.06 -1.12
CA THR A 314 6.24 30.18 -1.91
C THR A 314 7.13 28.99 -1.59
N LEU A 315 7.16 28.01 -2.49
CA LEU A 315 8.08 26.88 -2.39
C LEU A 315 9.53 27.37 -2.43
N LEU A 316 10.36 26.84 -1.54
CA LEU A 316 11.80 27.13 -1.52
C LEU A 316 12.49 26.67 -2.81
N VAL A 317 12.01 25.55 -3.36
CA VAL A 317 12.50 24.97 -4.61
C VAL A 317 11.32 24.72 -5.55
N LYS A 318 11.46 25.11 -6.82
CA LYS A 318 10.44 24.85 -7.83
C LYS A 318 10.75 23.54 -8.54
N MET A 319 9.70 22.78 -8.87
CA MET A 319 9.84 21.50 -9.57
C MET A 319 10.69 21.60 -10.84
N LYS A 320 10.52 22.66 -11.63
CA LYS A 320 11.27 22.90 -12.87
C LYS A 320 12.79 23.00 -12.71
N ASP A 321 13.26 23.28 -11.48
CA ASP A 321 14.68 23.42 -11.17
C ASP A 321 15.30 22.07 -10.74
N LEU A 322 14.48 21.02 -10.57
CA LEU A 322 14.88 19.67 -10.19
C LEU A 322 15.07 18.78 -11.42
N TYR A 323 16.14 17.99 -11.41
CA TYR A 323 16.45 17.03 -12.46
C TYR A 323 17.24 15.83 -11.91
N PRO A 324 17.17 14.66 -12.54
CA PRO A 324 17.98 13.51 -12.15
C PRO A 324 19.47 13.84 -12.08
N GLY A 325 20.12 13.50 -10.97
CA GLY A 325 21.53 13.77 -10.68
C GLY A 325 21.78 15.05 -9.88
N CYS A 326 20.78 15.94 -9.71
CA CYS A 326 20.95 17.12 -8.85
C CYS A 326 20.99 16.72 -7.36
N PHE A 327 21.80 17.42 -6.56
CA PHE A 327 21.87 17.22 -5.11
C PHE A 327 20.94 18.19 -4.41
N VAL A 328 20.23 17.69 -3.41
CA VAL A 328 19.21 18.44 -2.68
C VAL A 328 19.36 18.24 -1.16
N GLY A 329 18.95 19.26 -0.41
CA GLY A 329 18.54 19.11 0.98
C GLY A 329 17.04 18.88 1.04
N CYS A 330 16.60 17.89 1.80
CA CYS A 330 15.19 17.53 1.88
C CYS A 330 14.76 17.07 3.28
N ILE A 331 13.46 17.15 3.55
CA ILE A 331 12.83 16.71 4.81
C ILE A 331 12.22 15.33 4.63
N TYR A 332 12.60 14.41 5.52
CA TYR A 332 12.05 13.07 5.60
C TYR A 332 11.90 12.66 7.07
N ASP A 333 10.72 12.17 7.46
CA ASP A 333 10.39 11.79 8.84
C ASP A 333 10.83 12.82 9.89
N ASN A 334 10.53 14.10 9.63
CA ASN A 334 10.86 15.26 10.47
C ASN A 334 12.35 15.50 10.72
N LEU A 335 13.22 14.86 9.93
CA LEU A 335 14.65 15.09 9.90
C LEU A 335 15.04 15.62 8.53
N TRP A 336 16.16 16.34 8.44
CA TRP A 336 16.68 16.79 7.15
C TRP A 336 17.85 15.92 6.71
N TYR A 337 17.88 15.64 5.41
CA TYR A 337 18.88 14.81 4.77
C TYR A 337 19.42 15.50 3.54
N PHE A 338 20.67 15.17 3.19
CA PHE A 338 21.16 15.35 1.84
C PHE A 338 20.79 14.15 0.98
N GLY A 339 20.58 14.39 -0.30
CA GLY A 339 20.37 13.30 -1.25
C GLY A 339 20.57 13.75 -2.69
N MET A 340 20.49 12.78 -3.59
CA MET A 340 20.54 12.99 -5.03
C MET A 340 19.21 12.60 -5.64
N VAL A 341 18.64 13.48 -6.45
CA VAL A 341 17.40 13.19 -7.20
C VAL A 341 17.70 12.12 -8.24
N SER A 342 16.86 11.09 -8.28
CA SER A 342 16.94 10.00 -9.26
C SER A 342 15.83 10.06 -10.29
N GLU A 343 14.66 10.57 -9.92
CA GLU A 343 13.49 10.71 -10.79
C GLU A 343 12.64 11.89 -10.32
N VAL A 344 11.96 12.56 -11.25
CA VAL A 344 11.01 13.64 -11.00
C VAL A 344 9.65 13.24 -11.54
N ASN A 345 8.63 13.24 -10.68
CA ASN A 345 7.26 12.94 -11.08
C ASN A 345 6.42 14.23 -11.08
N ALA A 346 6.16 14.75 -12.28
CA ALA A 346 5.44 16.00 -12.45
C ALA A 346 3.93 15.89 -12.17
N GLU A 347 3.35 14.70 -12.36
CA GLU A 347 1.91 14.45 -12.16
C GLU A 347 1.57 14.38 -10.67
N GLU A 348 2.42 13.71 -9.89
CA GLU A 348 2.22 13.48 -8.44
C GLU A 348 2.85 14.59 -7.58
N GLU A 349 3.54 15.53 -8.22
CA GLU A 349 4.28 16.62 -7.56
C GLU A 349 5.24 16.11 -6.45
N ASP A 350 6.05 15.10 -6.79
CA ASP A 350 7.08 14.55 -5.93
C ASP A 350 8.36 14.15 -6.69
N VAL A 351 9.43 13.86 -5.95
CA VAL A 351 10.72 13.42 -6.50
C VAL A 351 11.26 12.21 -5.75
N THR A 352 11.88 11.29 -6.48
CA THR A 352 12.57 10.13 -5.90
C THR A 352 14.00 10.51 -5.54
N VAL A 353 14.33 10.53 -4.25
CA VAL A 353 15.65 10.92 -3.72
C VAL A 353 16.41 9.70 -3.22
N LYS A 354 17.68 9.58 -3.62
CA LYS A 354 18.67 8.70 -2.98
C LYS A 354 19.31 9.43 -1.81
N PHE A 355 19.16 8.93 -0.59
CA PHE A 355 19.58 9.60 0.64
C PHE A 355 21.03 9.31 1.00
N LEU A 356 21.75 10.35 1.40
CA LEU A 356 23.03 10.27 2.08
C LEU A 356 22.80 10.19 3.60
N HIS A 357 23.67 9.43 4.27
CA HIS A 357 23.63 9.24 5.72
C HIS A 357 24.87 9.81 6.40
N PRO A 358 24.79 10.20 7.68
CA PRO A 358 23.57 10.26 8.49
C PRO A 358 22.68 11.45 8.09
N ASN A 359 21.49 11.57 8.69
CA ASN A 359 20.76 12.85 8.67
C ASN A 359 21.62 13.98 9.27
N GLY A 360 21.23 15.21 8.95
CA GLY A 360 21.87 16.37 9.54
C GLY A 360 21.47 16.58 11.01
N PRO A 361 22.31 17.26 11.81
CA PRO A 361 23.53 17.97 11.43
C PRO A 361 24.79 17.08 11.51
N SER A 362 25.32 16.69 10.35
CA SER A 362 26.62 16.02 10.23
C SER A 362 27.55 16.80 9.32
N LEU A 363 28.86 16.66 9.53
CA LEU A 363 29.91 17.26 8.69
C LEU A 363 30.40 16.31 7.59
N SER A 364 30.11 15.01 7.72
CA SER A 364 30.52 13.98 6.79
C SER A 364 29.36 13.03 6.54
N PHE A 365 29.15 12.72 5.27
CA PHE A 365 28.07 11.88 4.79
C PHE A 365 28.62 10.70 4.00
N PHE A 366 27.85 9.64 3.83
CA PHE A 366 28.20 8.49 3.04
C PHE A 366 26.95 7.92 2.37
N TRP A 367 27.13 7.25 1.25
CA TRP A 367 26.06 6.43 0.70
C TRP A 367 25.91 5.20 1.59
N PRO A 368 24.73 4.95 2.18
CA PRO A 368 24.53 3.76 2.97
C PRO A 368 24.80 2.51 2.13
N ASN A 369 25.32 1.45 2.75
CA ASN A 369 25.62 0.18 2.06
C ASN A 369 24.40 -0.38 1.32
N ARG A 370 23.21 -0.09 1.86
CA ARG A 370 21.93 -0.29 1.18
C ARG A 370 21.45 1.07 0.69
N GLU A 371 21.26 1.22 -0.62
CA GLU A 371 20.64 2.43 -1.18
C GLU A 371 19.33 2.72 -0.44
N ASP A 372 19.25 3.91 0.13
CA ASP A 372 18.06 4.45 0.76
C ASP A 372 17.41 5.39 -0.24
N VAL A 373 16.26 4.99 -0.78
CA VAL A 373 15.59 5.67 -1.87
C VAL A 373 14.12 5.83 -1.53
N CYS A 374 13.63 7.06 -1.54
CA CYS A 374 12.24 7.35 -1.24
C CYS A 374 11.71 8.53 -2.06
N ALA A 375 10.40 8.51 -2.30
CA ALA A 375 9.69 9.65 -2.87
C ALA A 375 9.44 10.72 -1.78
N VAL A 376 9.70 11.97 -2.16
CA VAL A 376 9.66 13.16 -1.32
C VAL A 376 8.81 14.21 -2.03
N PRO A 377 7.76 14.76 -1.40
CA PRO A 377 6.90 15.76 -2.02
C PRO A 377 7.69 17.07 -2.22
N ILE A 378 7.37 17.84 -3.26
CA ILE A 378 8.13 19.07 -3.60
C ILE A 378 8.29 20.04 -2.41
N PRO A 379 7.29 20.30 -1.55
CA PRO A 379 7.47 21.18 -0.39
C PRO A 379 8.55 20.74 0.59
N HIS A 380 8.91 19.45 0.60
CA HIS A 380 9.97 18.93 1.46
C HIS A 380 11.35 19.05 0.81
N ILE A 381 11.46 19.53 -0.43
CA ILE A 381 12.73 19.86 -1.05
C ILE A 381 13.06 21.31 -0.69
N ILE A 382 13.98 21.46 0.25
CA ILE A 382 14.23 22.74 0.93
C ILE A 382 15.42 23.51 0.35
N ALA A 383 16.31 22.83 -0.39
CA ALA A 383 17.38 23.48 -1.14
C ALA A 383 17.91 22.59 -2.27
N ILE A 384 18.33 23.21 -3.37
CA ILE A 384 19.25 22.60 -4.34
C ILE A 384 20.66 22.99 -3.94
N VAL A 385 21.55 22.01 -3.80
CA VAL A 385 22.91 22.21 -3.32
C VAL A 385 23.94 21.77 -4.35
N LYS A 386 25.14 22.34 -4.24
CA LYS A 386 26.26 21.95 -5.10
C LYS A 386 26.68 20.50 -4.76
N PRO A 387 27.17 19.72 -5.74
CA PRO A 387 27.65 18.38 -5.49
C PRO A 387 28.68 18.34 -4.35
N PRO A 388 28.62 17.32 -3.47
CA PRO A 388 29.58 17.18 -2.38
C PRO A 388 30.97 16.83 -2.91
N LYS A 389 32.00 17.19 -2.15
CA LYS A 389 33.38 16.76 -2.41
C LYS A 389 33.61 15.40 -1.79
N THR A 390 34.40 14.56 -2.47
CA THR A 390 34.86 13.28 -1.94
C THR A 390 36.31 13.04 -2.35
N MET A 391 37.15 12.56 -1.41
CA MET A 391 38.54 12.18 -1.70
C MET A 391 38.71 10.68 -1.93
N THR A 392 37.91 9.87 -1.24
CA THR A 392 38.03 8.40 -1.22
C THR A 392 36.89 7.70 -1.97
N GLY A 393 35.88 8.45 -2.42
CA GLY A 393 34.62 7.91 -2.95
C GLY A 393 33.69 7.31 -1.89
N ARG A 394 34.11 7.25 -0.61
CA ARG A 394 33.33 6.64 0.47
C ARG A 394 32.61 7.66 1.34
N THR A 395 33.26 8.78 1.57
CA THR A 395 32.74 9.89 2.39
C THR A 395 32.60 11.14 1.55
N TYR A 396 31.53 11.89 1.80
CA TYR A 396 31.08 13.05 1.06
C TYR A 396 30.93 14.23 2.02
N GLN A 397 31.47 15.38 1.62
CA GLN A 397 31.41 16.61 2.39
C GLN A 397 30.79 17.71 1.56
N PHE A 398 29.71 18.30 2.06
CA PHE A 398 29.11 19.49 1.48
C PHE A 398 29.86 20.74 1.95
N SER A 399 29.79 21.82 1.16
CA SER A 399 30.37 23.10 1.61
C SER A 399 29.61 23.61 2.84
N GLN A 400 30.29 24.39 3.68
CA GLN A 400 29.66 25.03 4.84
C GLN A 400 28.44 25.88 4.43
N GLU A 401 28.51 26.54 3.27
CA GLU A 401 27.39 27.27 2.66
C GLU A 401 26.17 26.37 2.41
N CYS A 402 26.37 25.17 1.86
CA CYS A 402 25.27 24.23 1.60
C CYS A 402 24.65 23.70 2.91
N ILE A 403 25.49 23.38 3.91
CA ILE A 403 25.00 22.91 5.22
C ILE A 403 24.19 24.00 5.92
N LEU A 404 24.67 25.24 5.93
CA LEU A 404 23.95 26.37 6.51
C LEU A 404 22.65 26.68 5.77
N LEU A 405 22.66 26.60 4.44
CA LEU A 405 21.45 26.78 3.63
C LEU A 405 20.37 25.78 4.05
N VAL A 406 20.67 24.49 3.99
CA VAL A 406 19.69 23.43 4.34
C VAL A 406 19.24 23.53 5.78
N LYS A 407 20.18 23.76 6.72
CA LYS A 407 19.85 23.93 8.14
C LYS A 407 18.92 25.12 8.38
N SER A 408 19.23 26.28 7.81
CA SER A 408 18.41 27.47 7.97
C SER A 408 17.03 27.31 7.31
N SER A 409 16.95 26.63 6.16
CA SER A 409 15.67 26.32 5.53
C SER A 409 14.83 25.37 6.39
N PHE A 410 15.45 24.36 7.02
CA PHE A 410 14.77 23.43 7.90
C PHE A 410 14.25 24.09 9.19
N GLU A 411 15.01 25.00 9.79
CA GLU A 411 14.62 25.72 11.02
C GLU A 411 13.49 26.75 10.82
N ASN A 412 13.22 27.14 9.56
CA ASN A 412 12.18 28.12 9.20
C ASN A 412 10.86 27.48 8.73
N ILE A 413 10.77 26.15 8.75
CA ILE A 413 9.58 25.34 8.44
C ILE A 413 8.96 24.89 9.76
#